data_AF-A0A9D1J3H3-F1
#
_entry.id   AF-A0A9D1J3H3-F1
#
_cell.length_a   1.000
_cell.length_b   1.000
_cell.length_c   1.000
_cell.angle_alpha   90.00
_cell.angle_beta   90.00
_cell.angle_gamma   90.00
#
_symmetry.space_group_name_H-M   'P 1'
#
loop_
_entity.id
_entity.type
_entity.pdbx_description
1 polymer ?
#
loop_
_entity_poly.entity_id
_entity_poly.type
_entity_poly.pdbx_seq_one_letter_code
_entity_poly.pdbx_strand_id
1 'polypeptide(L)'
;MKEKKESSIINIFVYLLIVVLIILIALPPLFRVFFNESTTDTNINSSNNNDEGVSSATALTCRREVTVGTMIYNVTITSNYGDNTLNKVTFTYEAPEVVDNTVTDNPVLTEMATIRNSGLVEETTNGLSTIFTLTREMKEANPTNTSLDTFFQPLDTQTTTLESLGYTCSTLTA
;
A
#
# COMPACT_ATOMS: atom_id res chain seq x y z
N MET A 1 38.05 -52.52 23.66
CA MET A 1 38.36 -51.11 24.00
C MET A 1 37.80 -50.23 22.90
N LYS A 2 36.77 -49.43 23.17
CA LYS A 2 36.18 -48.47 22.22
C LYS A 2 36.82 -47.12 22.48
N GLU A 3 37.78 -46.72 21.64
CA GLU A 3 38.41 -45.41 21.74
C GLU A 3 37.58 -44.32 21.05
N LYS A 4 37.54 -43.18 21.75
CA LYS A 4 36.85 -41.92 21.43
C LYS A 4 37.14 -41.46 20.00
N LYS A 5 36.11 -41.49 19.13
CA LYS A 5 36.14 -40.82 17.81
C LYS A 5 34.98 -39.84 17.58
N GLU A 6 34.19 -39.52 18.62
CA GLU A 6 33.05 -38.60 18.50
C GLU A 6 33.41 -37.12 18.75
N SER A 7 34.58 -36.81 19.31
CA SER A 7 34.93 -35.42 19.69
C SER A 7 35.42 -34.54 18.53
N SER A 8 35.87 -35.11 17.40
CA SER A 8 36.52 -34.34 16.32
C SER A 8 35.51 -33.76 15.32
N ILE A 9 34.42 -34.49 15.04
CA ILE A 9 33.41 -34.07 14.07
C ILE A 9 32.58 -32.89 14.60
N ILE A 10 32.22 -32.92 15.89
CA ILE A 10 31.45 -31.85 16.53
C ILE A 10 32.23 -30.53 16.50
N ASN A 11 33.55 -30.56 16.73
CA ASN A 11 34.38 -29.37 16.64
C ASN A 11 34.43 -28.79 15.21
N ILE A 12 34.46 -29.63 14.18
CA ILE A 12 34.42 -29.18 12.78
C ILE A 12 33.09 -28.48 12.46
N PHE A 13 31.96 -29.00 12.93
CA PHE A 13 30.66 -28.37 12.73
C PHE A 13 30.56 -27.02 13.43
N VAL A 14 31.10 -26.89 14.64
CA VAL A 14 31.15 -25.61 15.37
C VAL A 14 31.98 -24.58 14.62
N TYR A 15 33.15 -24.96 14.10
CA TYR A 15 33.97 -24.05 13.28
C TYR A 15 33.26 -23.61 11.99
N LEU A 16 32.58 -24.53 11.31
CA LEU A 16 31.83 -24.22 10.09
C LEU A 16 30.69 -23.24 10.38
N LEU A 17 29.99 -23.42 11.51
CA LEU A 17 28.90 -22.54 11.95
C LEU A 17 29.40 -21.14 12.32
N ILE A 18 30.58 -21.03 12.96
CA ILE A 18 31.22 -19.74 13.27
C ILE A 18 31.61 -19.00 11.98
N VAL A 19 32.17 -19.69 10.99
CA VAL A 19 32.54 -19.07 9.70
C VAL A 19 31.30 -18.54 8.96
N VAL A 20 30.20 -19.30 8.95
CA VAL A 20 28.93 -18.86 8.34
C VAL A 20 28.37 -17.62 9.06
N LEU A 21 28.43 -17.58 10.39
CA LEU A 21 27.98 -16.40 11.16
C LEU A 21 28.81 -15.15 10.85
N ILE A 22 30.13 -15.28 10.70
CA ILE A 22 31.01 -14.16 10.35
C ILE A 22 30.65 -13.61 8.95
N ILE A 23 30.38 -14.49 7.98
CA ILE A 23 29.96 -14.08 6.63
C ILE A 23 28.60 -13.34 6.67
N LEU A 24 27.63 -13.83 7.47
CA LEU A 24 26.32 -13.18 7.61
C LEU A 24 26.38 -11.80 8.26
N ILE A 25 27.36 -11.53 9.14
CA ILE A 25 27.55 -10.22 9.75
C ILE A 25 28.26 -9.24 8.79
N ALA A 26 29.11 -9.74 7.90
CA ALA A 26 29.83 -8.92 6.91
C ALA A 26 28.98 -8.55 5.67
N LEU A 27 27.92 -9.33 5.38
CA LEU A 27 27.06 -9.13 4.21
C LEU A 27 26.25 -7.80 4.21
N PRO A 28 25.60 -7.36 5.30
CA PRO A 28 24.78 -6.15 5.30
C PRO A 28 25.51 -4.87 4.84
N PRO A 29 26.74 -4.56 5.28
CA PRO A 29 27.45 -3.38 4.80
C PRO A 29 27.96 -3.51 3.36
N LEU A 30 28.29 -4.71 2.88
CA LEU A 30 28.74 -4.92 1.50
C LEU A 30 27.60 -4.78 0.48
N PHE A 31 26.37 -5.17 0.83
CA PHE A 31 25.19 -4.92 -0.01
C PHE A 31 24.92 -3.43 -0.21
N ARG A 32 25.24 -2.56 0.76
CA ARG A 32 25.10 -1.10 0.59
C ARG A 32 26.07 -0.51 -0.45
N VAL A 33 27.26 -1.07 -0.61
CA VAL A 33 28.28 -0.53 -1.53
C VAL A 33 28.00 -0.95 -2.98
N PHE A 34 27.48 -2.16 -3.21
CA PHE A 34 27.23 -2.67 -4.56
C PHE A 34 25.84 -2.31 -5.12
N PHE A 35 24.89 -1.83 -4.31
CA PHE A 35 23.59 -1.36 -4.77
C PHE A 35 23.46 0.17 -4.87
N ASN A 36 24.57 0.89 -4.86
CA ASN A 36 24.57 2.35 -5.01
C ASN A 36 25.09 2.78 -6.39
N GLU A 37 24.53 2.22 -7.47
CA GLU A 37 24.55 2.84 -8.80
C GLU A 37 23.54 2.17 -9.74
N SER A 38 22.39 2.79 -9.91
CA SER A 38 21.70 2.78 -11.20
C SER A 38 21.07 4.13 -11.40
N THR A 39 21.90 5.06 -11.86
CA THR A 39 21.44 6.17 -12.68
C THR A 39 22.55 6.47 -13.67
N THR A 40 22.66 5.61 -14.68
CA THR A 40 23.15 6.07 -15.98
C THR A 40 22.09 7.03 -16.51
N ASP A 41 22.33 8.33 -16.37
CA ASP A 41 21.85 9.34 -17.34
C ASP A 41 22.63 10.66 -17.17
N THR A 42 23.69 10.75 -17.96
CA THR A 42 24.09 11.86 -18.82
C THR A 42 23.42 13.23 -18.60
N ASN A 43 24.27 14.21 -18.21
CA ASN A 43 24.15 15.66 -18.42
C ASN A 43 22.83 16.36 -18.04
N ILE A 44 22.89 17.25 -17.05
CA ILE A 44 22.54 18.68 -17.19
C ILE A 44 23.22 19.48 -16.07
N ASN A 45 23.90 20.52 -16.50
CA ASN A 45 24.44 21.61 -15.70
C ASN A 45 23.30 22.31 -14.93
N SER A 46 23.32 22.35 -13.60
CA SER A 46 22.59 23.37 -12.85
C SER A 46 23.10 23.59 -11.43
N SER A 47 23.19 24.88 -11.16
CA SER A 47 23.60 25.55 -9.94
C SER A 47 22.67 25.28 -8.77
N ASN A 48 23.23 25.44 -7.57
CA ASN A 48 22.62 25.89 -6.32
C ASN A 48 21.83 24.88 -5.47
N ASN A 49 22.34 24.72 -4.24
CA ASN A 49 21.64 24.55 -2.97
C ASN A 49 20.13 24.34 -3.08
N ASN A 50 19.65 23.14 -2.78
CA ASN A 50 18.37 22.87 -2.11
C ASN A 50 18.59 21.49 -1.46
N ASP A 51 18.87 21.47 -0.16
CA ASP A 51 17.87 21.07 0.83
C ASP A 51 17.25 19.73 0.39
N GLU A 52 17.78 18.62 0.91
CA GLU A 52 17.08 17.34 0.92
C GLU A 52 15.77 17.56 1.69
N GLY A 53 14.78 18.10 1.00
CA GLY A 53 13.45 18.31 1.50
C GLY A 53 12.92 16.98 1.96
N VAL A 54 12.57 16.89 3.24
CA VAL A 54 11.77 15.81 3.79
C VAL A 54 10.60 15.60 2.83
N SER A 55 10.59 14.51 2.07
CA SER A 55 9.48 14.17 1.18
C SER A 55 8.25 14.03 2.05
N SER A 56 7.38 15.04 2.02
CA SER A 56 6.23 15.09 2.91
C SER A 56 5.26 13.98 2.52
N ALA A 57 5.01 13.05 3.42
CA ALA A 57 4.03 12.00 3.22
C ALA A 57 2.71 12.46 3.83
N THR A 58 1.65 12.52 3.03
CA THR A 58 0.31 12.89 3.52
C THR A 58 -0.66 11.75 3.27
N ALA A 59 -1.40 11.35 4.31
CA ALA A 59 -2.50 10.41 4.21
C ALA A 59 -3.83 11.17 4.37
N LEU A 60 -4.73 11.02 3.40
CA LEU A 60 -6.12 11.45 3.49
C LEU A 60 -6.98 10.23 3.80
N THR A 61 -7.66 10.22 4.94
CA THR A 61 -8.62 9.18 5.32
C THR A 61 -10.01 9.76 5.36
N CYS A 62 -10.89 9.25 4.51
CA CYS A 62 -12.28 9.65 4.40
C CYS A 62 -13.19 8.48 4.76
N ARG A 63 -14.19 8.72 5.61
CA ARG A 63 -15.11 7.70 6.11
C ARG A 63 -16.56 8.09 5.88
N ARG A 64 -17.41 7.11 5.58
CA ARG A 64 -18.86 7.25 5.65
C ARG A 64 -19.50 5.96 6.12
N GLU A 65 -20.65 6.10 6.78
CA GLU A 65 -21.53 5.00 7.10
C GLU A 65 -22.71 5.02 6.13
N VAL A 66 -23.07 3.86 5.57
CA VAL A 66 -24.18 3.73 4.64
C VAL A 66 -25.20 2.77 5.22
N THR A 67 -26.38 3.29 5.53
CA THR A 67 -27.50 2.49 6.04
C THR A 67 -28.34 1.96 4.90
N VAL A 68 -28.55 0.64 4.86
CA VAL A 68 -29.34 -0.08 3.85
C VAL A 68 -30.36 -0.96 4.57
N GLY A 69 -31.58 -0.46 4.74
CA GLY A 69 -32.56 -1.09 5.62
C GLY A 69 -32.08 -1.08 7.08
N THR A 70 -31.87 -2.26 7.66
CA THR A 70 -31.32 -2.42 9.02
C THR A 70 -29.80 -2.63 9.05
N MET A 71 -29.17 -2.74 7.88
CA MET A 71 -27.73 -2.97 7.73
C MET A 71 -26.97 -1.65 7.74
N ILE A 72 -25.80 -1.64 8.37
CA ILE A 72 -24.86 -0.52 8.35
C ILE A 72 -23.56 -1.02 7.73
N TYR A 73 -23.14 -0.35 6.66
CA TYR A 73 -21.85 -0.59 6.00
C TYR A 73 -20.91 0.56 6.33
N ASN A 74 -19.66 0.23 6.68
CA ASN A 74 -18.63 1.25 6.85
C ASN A 74 -17.76 1.29 5.60
N VAL A 75 -17.63 2.48 5.02
CA VAL A 75 -16.77 2.70 3.86
C VAL A 75 -15.65 3.64 4.26
N THR A 76 -14.41 3.19 4.08
CA THR A 76 -13.21 4.00 4.31
C THR A 76 -12.41 4.08 3.01
N ILE A 77 -12.04 5.30 2.62
CA ILE A 77 -11.11 5.56 1.53
C ILE A 77 -9.86 6.18 2.14
N THR A 78 -8.71 5.54 1.89
CA THR A 78 -7.40 6.07 2.31
C THR A 78 -6.53 6.33 1.11
N SER A 79 -6.15 7.59 0.93
CA SER A 79 -5.29 8.05 -0.16
C SER A 79 -3.94 8.49 0.42
N ASN A 80 -2.86 7.96 -0.14
CA ASN A 80 -1.50 8.26 0.29
C ASN A 80 -0.80 9.11 -0.76
N TYR A 81 -0.28 10.25 -0.35
CA TYR A 81 0.40 11.22 -1.18
C TYR A 81 1.88 11.31 -0.79
N GLY A 82 2.74 11.46 -1.79
CA GLY A 82 4.15 11.86 -1.62
C GLY A 82 4.40 13.05 -2.53
N ASP A 83 4.99 14.12 -1.99
CA ASP A 83 5.23 15.38 -2.71
C ASP A 83 3.96 15.89 -3.43
N ASN A 84 2.83 15.87 -2.71
CA ASN A 84 1.49 16.23 -3.19
C ASN A 84 0.96 15.39 -4.39
N THR A 85 1.63 14.30 -4.72
CA THR A 85 1.23 13.40 -5.81
C THR A 85 0.66 12.11 -5.22
N LEU A 86 -0.52 11.70 -5.68
CA LEU A 86 -1.21 10.52 -5.19
C LEU A 86 -0.47 9.24 -5.58
N ASN A 87 0.00 8.47 -4.60
CA ASN A 87 0.74 7.22 -4.78
C ASN A 87 -0.20 6.00 -4.79
N LYS A 88 -1.20 6.00 -3.90
CA LYS A 88 -2.06 4.84 -3.65
C LYS A 88 -3.39 5.26 -3.07
N VAL A 89 -4.46 4.61 -3.53
CA VAL A 89 -5.80 4.68 -2.95
C VAL A 89 -6.20 3.29 -2.49
N THR A 90 -6.75 3.22 -1.28
CA THR A 90 -7.29 1.99 -0.69
C THR A 90 -8.74 2.23 -0.31
N PHE A 91 -9.64 1.43 -0.86
CA PHE A 91 -11.04 1.39 -0.50
C PHE A 91 -11.26 0.21 0.44
N THR A 92 -11.91 0.44 1.57
CA THR A 92 -12.24 -0.58 2.55
C THR A 92 -13.74 -0.53 2.79
N TYR A 93 -14.39 -1.67 2.55
CA TYR A 93 -15.81 -1.87 2.75
C TYR A 93 -16.01 -2.91 3.84
N GLU A 94 -16.59 -2.52 4.96
CA GLU A 94 -16.97 -3.44 6.03
C GLU A 94 -18.48 -3.69 5.96
N ALA A 95 -18.85 -4.93 5.72
CA ALA A 95 -20.23 -5.40 5.74
C ALA A 95 -20.73 -5.59 7.19
N PRO A 96 -22.04 -5.48 7.43
CA PRO A 96 -22.62 -5.85 8.71
C PRO A 96 -22.43 -7.35 8.99
N GLU A 97 -22.46 -7.74 10.26
CA GLU A 97 -22.41 -9.16 10.65
C GLU A 97 -23.60 -9.97 10.12
N VAL A 98 -24.75 -9.31 9.98
CA VAL A 98 -25.99 -9.91 9.48
C VAL A 98 -26.42 -9.17 8.22
N VAL A 99 -26.50 -9.92 7.12
CA VAL A 99 -26.97 -9.41 5.82
C VAL A 99 -28.43 -9.81 5.62
N ASP A 100 -29.28 -8.83 5.33
CA ASP A 100 -30.66 -9.06 4.92
C ASP A 100 -30.73 -9.22 3.39
N ASN A 101 -30.90 -10.47 2.96
CA ASN A 101 -30.97 -10.84 1.53
C ASN A 101 -32.25 -10.35 0.83
N THR A 102 -33.21 -9.78 1.55
CA THR A 102 -34.41 -9.20 0.95
C THR A 102 -34.18 -7.80 0.39
N VAL A 103 -33.08 -7.13 0.80
CA VAL A 103 -32.71 -5.83 0.26
C VAL A 103 -31.95 -6.00 -1.05
N THR A 104 -32.60 -5.66 -2.16
CA THR A 104 -32.05 -5.81 -3.51
C THR A 104 -31.34 -4.56 -4.02
N ASP A 105 -31.65 -3.39 -3.48
CA ASP A 105 -31.03 -2.11 -3.82
C ASP A 105 -30.00 -1.73 -2.75
N ASN A 106 -28.75 -2.10 -2.99
CA ASN A 106 -27.65 -1.81 -2.09
C ASN A 106 -26.61 -0.94 -2.83
N PRO A 107 -26.54 0.37 -2.53
CA PRO A 107 -25.61 1.28 -3.20
C PRO A 107 -24.14 0.93 -2.90
N VAL A 108 -23.84 0.33 -1.75
CA VAL A 108 -22.47 -0.09 -1.39
C VAL A 108 -22.03 -1.25 -2.28
N LEU A 109 -22.87 -2.27 -2.44
CA LEU A 109 -22.56 -3.40 -3.32
C LEU A 109 -22.44 -2.96 -4.79
N THR A 110 -23.26 -1.99 -5.21
CA THR A 110 -23.17 -1.40 -6.55
C THR A 110 -21.85 -0.65 -6.74
N GLU A 111 -21.42 0.16 -5.77
CA GLU A 111 -20.13 0.85 -5.82
C GLU A 111 -18.95 -0.13 -5.84
N MET A 112 -18.97 -1.15 -4.97
CA MET A 112 -17.96 -2.21 -4.97
C MET A 112 -17.90 -2.95 -6.31
N ALA A 113 -19.04 -3.20 -6.95
CA ALA A 113 -19.09 -3.81 -8.26
C ALA A 113 -18.48 -2.89 -9.34
N THR A 114 -18.77 -1.59 -9.31
CA THR A 114 -18.13 -0.61 -10.21
C THR A 114 -16.61 -0.59 -10.04
N ILE A 115 -16.12 -0.59 -8.79
CA ILE A 115 -14.68 -0.61 -8.49
C ILE A 115 -14.04 -1.90 -8.99
N ARG A 116 -14.64 -3.05 -8.71
CA ARG A 116 -14.17 -4.36 -9.18
C ARG A 116 -14.12 -4.43 -10.71
N ASN A 117 -15.17 -3.96 -11.37
CA ASN A 117 -15.30 -3.99 -12.81
C ASN A 117 -14.41 -2.95 -13.53
N SER A 118 -13.76 -2.05 -12.79
CA SER A 118 -12.75 -1.15 -13.37
C SER A 118 -11.57 -1.92 -13.98
N GLY A 119 -11.25 -3.12 -13.45
CA GLY A 119 -10.08 -3.89 -13.87
C GLY A 119 -8.74 -3.26 -13.49
N LEU A 120 -8.73 -2.23 -12.64
CA LEU A 120 -7.52 -1.49 -12.23
C LEU A 120 -7.11 -1.75 -10.78
N VAL A 121 -7.85 -2.60 -10.05
CA VAL A 121 -7.68 -2.77 -8.62
C VAL A 121 -7.26 -4.19 -8.27
N GLU A 122 -6.48 -4.30 -7.20
CA GLU A 122 -6.28 -5.56 -6.50
C GLU A 122 -7.35 -5.69 -5.41
N GLU A 123 -8.05 -6.82 -5.38
CA GLU A 123 -9.09 -7.10 -4.38
C GLU A 123 -8.60 -8.12 -3.36
N THR A 124 -8.85 -7.85 -2.09
CA THR A 124 -8.64 -8.79 -0.98
C THR A 124 -9.84 -8.78 -0.06
N THR A 125 -10.38 -9.94 0.26
CA THR A 125 -11.51 -10.07 1.21
C THR A 125 -11.07 -10.89 2.42
N ASN A 126 -11.36 -10.37 3.61
CA ASN A 126 -11.09 -11.04 4.89
C ASN A 126 -12.30 -10.86 5.82
N GLY A 127 -13.02 -11.96 6.06
CA GLY A 127 -14.24 -11.93 6.86
C GLY A 127 -15.28 -10.99 6.25
N LEU A 128 -15.69 -9.98 7.02
CA LEU A 128 -16.69 -8.98 6.61
C LEU A 128 -16.09 -7.79 5.87
N SER A 129 -14.76 -7.73 5.73
CA SER A 129 -14.07 -6.62 5.08
C SER A 129 -13.61 -7.00 3.68
N THR A 130 -13.96 -6.18 2.69
CA THR A 130 -13.40 -6.22 1.33
C THR A 130 -12.57 -4.96 1.09
N ILE A 131 -11.35 -5.15 0.60
CA ILE A 131 -10.38 -4.10 0.36
C ILE A 131 -10.03 -4.09 -1.13
N PHE A 132 -10.10 -2.91 -1.75
CA PHE A 132 -9.61 -2.67 -3.10
C PHE A 132 -8.42 -1.71 -3.04
N THR A 133 -7.33 -2.05 -3.72
CA THR A 133 -6.13 -1.20 -3.80
C THR A 133 -5.88 -0.79 -5.24
N LEU A 134 -5.70 0.51 -5.45
CA LEU A 134 -5.25 1.11 -6.70
C LEU A 134 -3.95 1.86 -6.46
N THR A 135 -2.85 1.44 -7.09
CA THR A 135 -1.59 2.18 -7.06
C THR A 135 -1.47 3.12 -8.26
N ARG A 136 -0.59 4.12 -8.16
CA ARG A 136 -0.24 4.98 -9.29
C ARG A 136 0.23 4.16 -10.49
N GLU A 137 1.11 3.19 -10.27
CA GLU A 137 1.66 2.34 -11.33
C GLU A 137 0.56 1.61 -12.11
N MET A 138 -0.45 1.08 -11.42
CA MET A 138 -1.59 0.41 -12.07
C MET A 138 -2.42 1.39 -12.93
N LYS A 139 -2.59 2.63 -12.45
CA LYS A 139 -3.31 3.69 -13.17
C LYS A 139 -2.51 4.17 -14.39
N GLU A 140 -1.21 4.39 -14.23
CA GLU A 140 -0.31 4.81 -15.32
C GLU A 140 -0.14 3.76 -16.40
N ALA A 141 -0.20 2.47 -16.04
CA ALA A 141 -0.22 1.36 -16.99
C ALA A 141 -1.51 1.31 -17.83
N ASN A 142 -2.59 1.97 -17.40
CA ASN A 142 -3.90 1.96 -18.04
C ASN A 142 -4.48 3.38 -18.20
N PRO A 143 -3.80 4.29 -18.93
CA PRO A 143 -4.10 5.72 -18.90
C PRO A 143 -5.48 6.07 -19.52
N THR A 144 -6.03 5.21 -20.39
CA THR A 144 -7.33 5.43 -21.04
C THR A 144 -8.53 4.98 -20.21
N ASN A 145 -8.30 4.23 -19.11
CA ASN A 145 -9.38 3.74 -18.27
C ASN A 145 -9.75 4.79 -17.21
N THR A 146 -10.88 5.46 -17.42
CA THR A 146 -11.33 6.60 -16.60
C THR A 146 -12.20 6.21 -15.41
N SER A 147 -12.44 4.91 -15.20
CA SER A 147 -13.48 4.41 -14.27
C SER A 147 -13.29 4.87 -12.82
N LEU A 148 -12.05 5.17 -12.40
CA LEU A 148 -11.70 5.56 -11.04
C LEU A 148 -11.03 6.93 -10.95
N ASP A 149 -11.12 7.77 -12.00
CA ASP A 149 -10.46 9.08 -12.04
C ASP A 149 -10.93 10.01 -10.93
N THR A 150 -12.22 9.91 -10.55
CA THR A 150 -12.80 10.65 -9.40
C THR A 150 -12.08 10.37 -8.08
N PHE A 151 -11.48 9.18 -7.94
CA PHE A 151 -10.72 8.78 -6.76
C PHE A 151 -9.21 8.92 -6.95
N PHE A 152 -8.74 9.37 -8.11
CA PHE A 152 -7.33 9.53 -8.39
C PHE A 152 -7.00 10.99 -8.75
N GLN A 153 -7.08 11.87 -7.75
CA GLN A 153 -6.98 13.32 -7.90
C GLN A 153 -5.94 13.92 -6.94
N PRO A 154 -5.52 15.18 -7.13
CA PRO A 154 -4.75 15.93 -6.13
C PRO A 154 -5.51 16.06 -4.80
N LEU A 155 -4.77 16.25 -3.70
CA LEU A 155 -5.28 16.21 -2.32
C LEU A 155 -6.52 17.09 -2.09
N ASP A 156 -6.45 18.37 -2.44
CA ASP A 156 -7.52 19.33 -2.18
C ASP A 156 -8.80 18.99 -2.98
N THR A 157 -8.63 18.63 -4.26
CA THR A 157 -9.73 18.22 -5.14
C THR A 157 -10.36 16.93 -4.66
N GLN A 158 -9.54 15.95 -4.25
CA GLN A 158 -10.05 14.68 -3.75
C GLN A 158 -10.84 14.87 -2.46
N THR A 159 -10.31 15.67 -1.53
CA THR A 159 -10.99 15.98 -0.26
C THR A 159 -12.37 16.58 -0.53
N THR A 160 -12.42 17.63 -1.35
CA THR A 160 -13.69 18.30 -1.71
C THR A 160 -14.66 17.35 -2.38
N THR A 161 -14.18 16.51 -3.31
CA THR A 161 -15.02 15.55 -4.03
C THR A 161 -15.60 14.50 -3.08
N LEU A 162 -14.79 13.91 -2.20
CA LEU A 162 -15.24 12.90 -1.25
C LEU A 162 -16.21 13.49 -0.21
N GLU A 163 -15.96 14.70 0.28
CA GLU A 163 -16.90 15.40 1.17
C GLU A 163 -18.24 15.68 0.49
N SER A 164 -18.24 16.05 -0.79
CA SER A 164 -19.48 16.22 -1.57
C SER A 164 -20.27 14.92 -1.75
N LEU A 165 -19.61 13.77 -1.65
CA LEU A 165 -20.21 12.42 -1.68
C LEU A 165 -20.62 11.93 -0.28
N GLY A 166 -20.55 12.80 0.74
CA GLY A 166 -20.98 12.51 2.11
C GLY A 166 -19.92 11.84 2.99
N TYR A 167 -18.65 11.86 2.59
CA TYR A 167 -17.57 11.39 3.46
C TYR A 167 -17.14 12.46 4.46
N THR A 168 -16.71 12.04 5.65
CA THR A 168 -15.96 12.87 6.58
C THR A 168 -14.48 12.57 6.43
N CYS A 169 -13.69 13.58 6.08
CA CYS A 169 -12.28 13.43 5.75
C CYS A 169 -11.35 13.99 6.84
N SER A 170 -10.17 13.38 6.96
CA SER A 170 -9.11 13.81 7.87
C SER A 170 -7.75 13.59 7.20
N THR A 171 -6.82 14.51 7.43
CA THR A 171 -5.46 14.44 6.89
C THR A 171 -4.45 14.21 8.00
N LEU A 172 -3.44 13.39 7.71
CA LEU A 172 -2.27 13.18 8.54
C LEU A 172 -1.03 13.40 7.69
N THR A 173 -0.20 14.37 8.05
CA THR A 173 1.07 14.66 7.38
C THR A 173 2.22 14.28 8.29
N ALA A 174 3.18 13.52 7.75
CA ALA A 174 4.42 13.10 8.42
C ALA A 174 5.62 13.89 7.91
#